data_AF-A0A5P2WAI2-F1
#
_entry.id   AF-A0A5P2WAI2-F1
#
_cell.length_a   1.000
_cell.length_b   1.000
_cell.length_c   1.000
_cell.angle_alpha   90.00
_cell.angle_beta   90.00
_cell.angle_gamma   90.00
#
_symmetry.space_group_name_H-M   'P 1'
#
loop_
_entity.id
_entity.type
_entity.pdbx_description
1 polymer ?
#
loop_
_entity_poly.entity_id
_entity_poly.type
_entity_poly.pdbx_seq_one_letter_code
_entity_poly.pdbx_strand_id
1 'polypeptide(L)' 'MPNMEPINELHLREPGLVVVDVAAVDDRTALAFQQELASLWATAIADRTTRDPGQPGVRLRCYLDLRQDVVVE' A
#
# COMPACT_ATOMS: atom_id res chain seq x y z
N MET A 1 -7.48 -10.38 24.83
CA MET A 1 -7.52 -9.34 23.79
C MET A 1 -8.63 -8.38 24.18
N PRO A 2 -8.41 -7.06 24.33
CA PRO A 2 -9.52 -6.15 24.53
C PRO A 2 -10.48 -6.26 23.33
N ASN A 3 -11.78 -6.10 23.56
CA ASN A 3 -12.80 -6.14 22.50
C ASN A 3 -12.47 -5.05 21.46
N MET A 4 -11.96 -5.46 20.30
CA MET A 4 -11.77 -4.56 19.17
C MET A 4 -13.14 -4.24 18.61
N GLU A 5 -13.53 -2.97 18.68
CA GLU A 5 -14.75 -2.49 18.03
C GLU A 5 -14.64 -2.75 16.52
N PRO A 6 -15.72 -3.22 15.87
CA PRO A 6 -15.71 -3.49 14.45
C PRO A 6 -15.42 -2.21 13.66
N ILE A 7 -14.47 -2.30 12.72
CA ILE A 7 -14.12 -1.20 11.82
C ILE A 7 -15.35 -0.87 10.96
N ASN A 8 -15.73 0.41 10.90
CA ASN A 8 -16.85 0.91 10.10
C ASN A 8 -16.41 2.04 9.15
N GLU A 9 -17.30 2.50 8.27
CA GLU A 9 -17.00 3.55 7.27
C GLU A 9 -16.47 4.85 7.87
N LEU A 10 -16.89 5.24 9.08
CA LEU A 10 -16.40 6.45 9.74
C LEU A 10 -14.92 6.31 10.13
N HIS A 11 -14.54 5.14 10.62
CA HIS A 11 -13.14 4.79 10.90
C HIS A 11 -12.29 4.68 9.64
N LEU A 12 -12.89 4.59 8.45
CA LEU A 12 -12.19 4.59 7.15
C LEU A 12 -12.17 5.97 6.48
N ARG A 13 -13.06 6.89 6.87
CA ARG A 13 -13.16 8.24 6.30
C ARG A 13 -12.10 9.22 6.80
N GLU A 14 -11.61 9.03 8.03
CA GLU A 14 -10.64 9.92 8.66
C GLU A 14 -9.15 9.50 8.53
N PRO A 15 -8.78 8.21 8.37
CA PRO A 15 -7.40 7.82 8.10
C PRO A 15 -7.04 8.12 6.63
N GLY A 16 -6.40 9.26 6.42
CA GLY A 16 -5.83 9.62 5.12
C GLY A 16 -4.51 8.90 4.78
N LEU A 17 -4.12 7.87 5.53
CA LEU A 17 -2.87 7.15 5.27
C LEU A 17 -3.03 5.66 5.55
N VAL A 18 -2.79 4.84 4.54
CA VAL A 18 -2.67 3.38 4.65
C VAL A 18 -1.28 2.95 4.21
N VAL A 19 -0.73 1.97 4.91
CA VAL A 19 0.53 1.32 4.55
C VAL A 19 0.23 -0.06 4.00
N VAL A 20 0.72 -0.34 2.79
CA VAL A 20 0.63 -1.66 2.16
C VAL A 20 2.05 -2.23 2.04
N ASP A 21 2.26 -3.38 2.68
CA ASP A 21 3.48 -4.17 2.52
C ASP A 21 3.27 -5.24 1.44
N VAL A 22 4.06 -5.15 0.39
CA VAL A 22 3.96 -5.97 -0.83
C VAL A 22 5.08 -6.99 -0.86
N ALA A 23 4.71 -8.24 -1.14
CA ALA A 23 5.63 -9.34 -1.40
C ALA A 23 5.61 -9.68 -2.89
N ALA A 24 6.75 -9.61 -3.57
CA ALA A 24 6.85 -9.95 -4.99
C ALA A 24 8.07 -10.82 -5.29
N VAL A 25 8.07 -11.51 -6.42
CA VAL A 25 9.20 -12.36 -6.84
C VAL A 25 10.44 -11.55 -7.24
N ASP A 26 10.23 -10.35 -7.79
CA ASP A 26 11.29 -9.45 -8.23
C ASP A 26 10.89 -7.96 -8.13
N ASP A 27 11.89 -7.11 -8.26
CA ASP A 27 11.76 -5.65 -8.21
C ASP A 27 10.80 -5.10 -9.26
N ARG A 28 10.84 -5.65 -10.48
CA ARG A 28 10.00 -5.18 -11.59
C ARG A 28 8.52 -5.38 -11.27
N THR A 29 8.17 -6.53 -10.72
CA THR A 29 6.81 -6.88 -10.34
C THR A 29 6.32 -5.99 -9.19
N ALA A 30 7.15 -5.79 -8.16
CA ALA A 30 6.80 -4.92 -7.03
C ALA A 30 6.59 -3.46 -7.48
N LEU A 31 7.49 -2.92 -8.30
CA LEU A 31 7.42 -1.55 -8.79
C LEU A 31 6.26 -1.34 -9.77
N ALA A 32 5.94 -2.31 -10.62
CA ALA A 32 4.75 -2.25 -11.48
C ALA A 32 3.47 -2.18 -10.64
N PHE A 33 3.35 -3.00 -9.60
CA PHE A 33 2.21 -2.96 -8.68
C PHE A 33 2.09 -1.60 -7.96
N GLN A 34 3.20 -0.98 -7.56
CA GLN A 34 3.20 0.36 -6.98
C GLN A 34 2.65 1.42 -7.95
N GLN A 35 2.96 1.33 -9.25
CA GLN A 35 2.42 2.26 -10.25
C GLN A 35 0.90 2.13 -10.39
N GLU A 36 0.37 0.90 -10.37
CA GLU A 36 -1.07 0.67 -10.36
C GLU A 36 -1.72 1.29 -9.13
N LEU A 37 -1.14 1.11 -7.94
CA LEU A 37 -1.62 1.76 -6.71
C LEU A 37 -1.55 3.29 -6.80
N ALA A 38 -0.47 3.84 -7.38
CA ALA A 38 -0.29 5.27 -7.55
C ALA A 38 -1.26 5.91 -8.55
N SER A 39 -1.82 5.11 -9.48
CA SER A 39 -2.85 5.57 -10.41
C SER A 39 -4.22 5.76 -9.73
N LEU A 40 -4.46 5.04 -8.64
CA LEU A 40 -5.72 5.06 -7.89
C LEU A 40 -5.67 5.99 -6.69
N TRP A 41 -4.51 6.13 -6.05
CA TRP A 41 -4.32 6.94 -4.85
C TRP A 41 -3.04 7.74 -4.90
N ALA A 42 -3.01 8.91 -4.26
CA ALA A 42 -1.74 9.60 -4.03
C ALA A 42 -0.83 8.68 -3.22
N THR A 43 0.27 8.26 -3.85
CA THR A 43 1.21 7.29 -3.30
C THR A 43 2.59 7.91 -3.23
N ALA A 44 3.24 7.85 -2.06
CA ALA A 44 4.67 8.12 -1.99
C ALA A 44 5.42 6.95 -2.65
N ILE A 45 5.87 7.18 -3.89
CA ILE A 45 6.61 6.20 -4.69
C ILE A 45 7.92 5.86 -3.97
N ALA A 46 8.10 4.59 -3.63
CA ALA A 46 9.40 4.11 -3.18
C ALA A 46 10.30 3.84 -4.38
N ASP A 47 11.55 4.31 -4.30
CA ASP A 47 12.57 4.15 -5.34
C ASP A 47 13.21 2.75 -5.34
N ARG A 48 13.08 1.98 -4.26
CA ARG A 48 13.78 0.70 -4.07
C ARG A 48 12.93 -0.32 -3.32
N THR A 49 13.08 -1.57 -3.70
CA THR A 49 12.60 -2.71 -2.90
C THR A 49 13.67 -3.16 -1.91
N THR A 50 13.25 -3.89 -0.87
CA THR A 50 14.15 -4.54 0.08
C THR A 50 14.09 -6.05 -0.08
N ARG A 51 15.15 -6.75 0.34
CA ARG A 51 15.16 -8.21 0.43
C ARG A 51 15.36 -8.61 1.89
N ASP A 52 14.36 -9.27 2.45
CA ASP A 52 14.45 -9.78 3.81
C ASP A 52 15.23 -11.10 3.84
N PRO A 53 16.25 -11.24 4.72
CA PRO A 53 17.00 -12.48 4.86
C PRO A 53 16.07 -13.68 5.11
N GLY A 54 16.26 -14.74 4.34
CA GLY A 54 15.46 -15.98 4.46
C GLY A 54 14.06 -15.92 3.85
N GLN A 55 13.63 -14.77 3.30
CA GLN A 55 12.35 -14.68 2.58
C GLN A 55 12.59 -14.68 1.06
N PRO A 56 11.80 -15.44 0.29
CA PRO A 56 11.90 -15.41 -1.17
C PRO A 56 11.40 -14.07 -1.72
N GLY A 57 12.09 -13.58 -2.75
CA GLY A 57 11.70 -12.40 -3.52
C GLY A 57 12.12 -11.07 -2.87
N VAL A 58 11.28 -10.07 -3.04
CA VAL A 58 11.47 -8.69 -2.58
C VAL A 58 10.26 -8.20 -1.77
N ARG A 59 10.48 -7.09 -1.06
CA ARG A 59 9.49 -6.38 -0.26
C ARG A 59 9.42 -4.92 -0.69
N LEU A 60 8.22 -4.38 -0.76
CA LEU A 60 7.98 -2.98 -1.06
C LEU A 60 6.93 -2.45 -0.10
N ARG A 61 7.20 -1.29 0.49
CA ARG A 61 6.27 -0.62 1.39
C ARG A 61 5.72 0.62 0.70
N CYS A 62 4.41 0.64 0.47
CA CYS A 62 3.71 1.76 -0.16
C CYS A 62 2.92 2.54 0.88
N TYR A 63 2.93 3.86 0.77
CA TYR A 63 2.15 4.79 1.59
C TYR A 63 1.08 5.44 0.72
N LEU A 64 -0.18 5.12 1.00
CA LEU A 64 -1.34 5.47 0.19
C LEU A 64 -2.18 6.52 0.92
N ASP A 65 -2.59 7.59 0.24
CA ASP A 65 -3.59 8.53 0.73
C ASP A 65 -4.96 8.21 0.15
N LEU A 66 -5.83 7.64 1.00
CA LEU A 66 -7.19 7.22 0.63
C LEU A 66 -8.16 8.39 0.41
N ARG A 67 -7.77 9.62 0.73
CA ARG A 67 -8.64 10.81 0.54
C ARG A 67 -8.66 11.29 -0.90
N GLN A 68 -7.76 10.78 -1.74
CA GLN A 68 -7.83 11.03 -3.17
C GLN A 68 -8.92 10.12 -3.76
N ASP A 69 -10.00 10.76 -4.20
CA ASP A 69 -11.07 10.10 -4.95
C ASP A 69 -10.53 9.72 -6.33
N VAL A 70 -10.76 8.48 -6.76
CA VAL A 70 -10.46 8.08 -8.13
C VAL A 70 -11.41 8.87 -9.03
N VAL A 71 -10.89 9.80 -9.83
CA VAL A 71 -11.66 10.32 -10.98
C VAL A 71 -11.77 9.17 -11.97
N VAL A 72 -12.84 8.39 -11.83
CA VAL A 72 -13.32 7.49 -12.88
C VAL A 72 -14.01 8.37 -13.93
N GLU A 73 -13.34 8.55 -15.07
CA GLU A 73 -13.97 9.09 -16.30
C GLU A 73 -14.80 8.01 -17.00
#